data_AF-A0A1Y0RIL7-F1
#
_entry.id   AF-A0A1Y0RIL7-F1
#
_cell.length_a   1.000
_cell.length_b   1.000
_cell.length_c   1.000
_cell.angle_alpha   90.00
_cell.angle_beta   90.00
_cell.angle_gamma   90.00
#
_symmetry.space_group_name_H-M   'P 1'
#
loop_
_entity.id
_entity.type
_entity.pdbx_description
1 polymer ?
#
loop_
_entity_poly.entity_id
_entity_poly.type
_entity_poly.pdbx_seq_one_letter_code
_entity_poly.pdbx_strand_id
1 'polypeptide(L)' 'MLKVGNKIINLNAIAYVYLEAKKSYVVKGDELGVRIYLLSSDEEGNLSSLFFTGDDAVYLRKYFQTVAELCGGVE' A
#
# COMPACT_ATOMS: atom_id res chain seq x y z
N MET A 1 6.22 12.68 -3.76
CA MET A 1 5.15 11.93 -4.45
C MET A 1 5.78 10.76 -5.19
N LEU A 2 5.27 9.54 -5.01
CA LEU A 2 5.78 8.32 -5.65
C LEU A 2 4.86 7.92 -6.80
N LYS A 3 5.42 7.57 -7.97
CA LYS A 3 4.65 7.02 -9.09
C LYS A 3 4.83 5.50 -9.13
N VAL A 4 3.74 4.75 -9.00
CA VAL A 4 3.71 3.28 -9.13
C VAL A 4 2.77 2.94 -10.26
N GLY A 5 3.32 2.45 -11.38
CA GLY A 5 2.60 2.34 -12.64
C GLY A 5 1.96 3.67 -13.04
N ASN A 6 0.62 3.69 -13.13
CA ASN A 6 -0.17 4.88 -13.45
C ASN A 6 -0.69 5.64 -12.22
N LYS A 7 -0.35 5.21 -11.00
CA LYS A 7 -0.85 5.82 -9.76
C LYS A 7 0.20 6.75 -9.15
N ILE A 8 -0.24 7.93 -8.69
CA ILE A 8 0.60 8.86 -7.92
C ILE A 8 0.20 8.75 -6.45
N ILE A 9 1.14 8.35 -5.61
CA ILE A 9 0.99 8.24 -4.16
C ILE A 9 1.60 9.50 -3.53
N ASN A 10 0.77 10.27 -2.83
CA ASN A 10 1.26 11.39 -2.04
C ASN A 10 1.74 10.89 -0.67
N LEU A 11 3.06 10.76 -0.51
CA LEU A 11 3.68 10.34 0.76
C LEU A 11 3.54 11.38 1.89
N ASN A 12 3.11 12.61 1.57
CA ASN A 12 2.79 13.63 2.58
C ASN A 12 1.36 13.47 3.14
N ALA A 13 0.52 12.65 2.49
CA ALA A 13 -0.72 12.21 3.12
C ALA A 13 -0.34 11.15 4.17
N ILE A 14 -0.91 11.25 5.37
CA ILE A 14 -0.74 10.19 6.35
C ILE A 14 -1.26 8.90 5.71
N ALA A 15 -0.40 7.90 5.58
CA ALA A 15 -0.73 6.65 4.93
C ALA A 15 -0.17 5.50 5.75
N TYR A 16 -0.97 4.47 5.94
CA TYR A 16 -0.53 3.22 6.55
C TYR A 16 -0.25 2.20 5.44
N VAL A 17 0.92 1.57 5.46
CA VAL A 17 1.35 0.65 4.41
C VAL A 17 1.50 -0.75 5.00
N TYR A 18 0.68 -1.69 4.52
CA TYR A 18 0.76 -3.10 4.89
C TYR A 18 1.45 -3.90 3.78
N LEU A 19 2.70 -4.30 4.01
CA LEU A 19 3.57 -4.91 3.01
C LEU A 19 3.25 -6.37 2.67
N GLU A 20 2.54 -7.07 3.56
CA GLU A 20 2.15 -8.48 3.40
C GLU A 20 0.63 -8.64 3.37
N ALA A 21 -0.06 -7.67 2.79
CA ALA A 21 -1.50 -7.69 2.70
C ALA A 21 -1.97 -8.86 1.83
N LYS A 22 -2.91 -9.65 2.34
CA LYS A 22 -3.61 -10.67 1.56
C LYS A 22 -4.91 -10.10 1.02
N LYS A 23 -5.20 -10.38 -0.25
CA LYS A 23 -6.52 -10.17 -0.82
C LYS A 23 -7.16 -11.54 -1.03
N SER A 24 -8.02 -11.90 -0.09
CA SER A 24 -8.84 -13.10 -0.22
C SER A 24 -9.96 -12.82 -1.22
N TYR A 25 -10.01 -13.61 -2.29
CA TYR A 25 -11.19 -13.67 -3.13
C TYR A 25 -12.02 -14.87 -2.70
N VAL A 26 -13.35 -14.75 -2.77
CA VAL A 26 -14.29 -15.86 -2.45
C VAL A 26 -14.00 -17.11 -3.30
N VAL A 27 -13.30 -16.97 -4.44
CA VAL A 27 -13.15 -18.03 -5.45
C VAL A 27 -11.72 -18.25 -5.95
N LYS A 28 -10.77 -17.36 -5.64
CA LYS A 28 -9.35 -17.45 -6.03
C LYS A 28 -8.54 -17.33 -4.75
N GLY A 29 -7.66 -18.31 -4.50
CA GLY A 29 -6.84 -18.36 -3.29
C GLY A 29 -6.14 -17.03 -2.97
N ASP A 30 -5.73 -16.87 -1.72
CA ASP A 30 -5.18 -15.61 -1.21
C ASP A 30 -4.05 -15.08 -2.10
N GLU A 31 -4.22 -13.85 -2.61
CA GLU A 31 -3.18 -13.15 -3.35
C GLU A 31 -2.39 -12.26 -2.39
N LEU A 32 -1.08 -12.51 -2.26
CA LEU A 32 -0.18 -11.70 -1.45
C LEU A 32 0.23 -10.45 -2.22
N GLY A 33 0.08 -9.28 -1.59
CA GLY A 33 0.37 -7.98 -2.18
C GLY A 33 0.81 -6.95 -1.15
N VAL A 34 0.80 -5.69 -1.57
CA VAL A 34 1.02 -4.52 -0.69
C VAL A 34 -0.27 -3.70 -0.68
N ARG A 35 -0.76 -3.35 0.51
CA ARG A 35 -1.92 -2.46 0.67
C ARG A 35 -1.49 -1.14 1.27
N ILE A 36 -1.89 -0.04 0.65
CA ILE A 36 -1.66 1.32 1.16
C ILE A 36 -3.02 1.89 1.52
N TYR A 37 -3.22 2.25 2.78
CA TYR A 37 -4.39 2.96 3.29
C TYR A 37 -4.10 4.45 3.31
N LEU A 38 -4.97 5.23 2.69
CA LEU A 38 -4.88 6.68 2.65
C LEU A 38 -5.82 7.25 3.70
N LEU A 39 -5.36 8.22 4.51
CA LEU A 39 -6.20 8.83 5.55
C LEU A 39 -7.35 9.70 5.01
N SER A 40 -7.46 9.90 3.69
CA SER A 40 -8.65 10.52 3.12
C SER A 40 -9.79 9.50 3.18
N SER A 41 -10.66 9.66 4.17
CA SER A 41 -11.98 9.03 4.13
C SER A 41 -12.77 9.58 2.95
N ASP A 42 -13.51 8.73 2.27
CA ASP A 42 -14.62 9.21 1.45
C ASP A 42 -15.71 9.85 2.34
N GLU A 43 -16.78 10.38 1.73
CA GLU A 43 -17.90 10.99 2.45
C GLU A 43 -18.60 10.00 3.41
N GLU A 44 -18.35 8.69 3.25
CA GLU A 44 -18.92 7.60 4.05
C GLU A 44 -17.98 7.13 5.18
N GLY A 45 -16.79 7.72 5.32
CA GLY A 45 -15.84 7.35 6.37
C GLY A 45 -14.96 6.14 6.03
N ASN A 46 -15.04 5.60 4.80
CA ASN A 46 -14.22 4.46 4.41
C ASN A 46 -12.80 4.92 4.10
N LEU A 47 -11.81 4.26 4.69
CA LEU A 47 -10.41 4.44 4.30
C LEU A 47 -10.22 3.95 2.87
N SER A 48 -9.93 4.89 1.97
CA SER A 48 -9.50 4.53 0.62
C SER A 48 -8.21 3.71 0.70
N SER A 49 -8.22 2.51 0.12
CA SER A 49 -7.03 1.66 0.06
C SER A 49 -6.67 1.26 -1.37
N LEU A 50 -5.37 1.21 -1.63
CA LEU A 50 -4.80 0.74 -2.89
C LEU A 50 -4.12 -0.60 -2.64
N PHE A 51 -4.47 -1.61 -3.43
CA PHE A 51 -3.83 -2.92 -3.38
C PHE A 51 -2.97 -3.12 -4.63
N PHE A 52 -1.72 -3.52 -4.44
CA PHE A 52 -0.73 -3.76 -5.49
C PHE A 52 -0.25 -5.21 -5.42
N THR A 53 -0.03 -5.83 -6.58
CA THR A 53 0.43 -7.21 -6.72
C THR A 53 1.52 -7.31 -7.79
N GLY A 54 2.12 -8.49 -7.96
CA GLY A 54 3.20 -8.70 -8.94
C GLY A 54 4.43 -7.80 -8.70
N ASP A 55 5.00 -7.29 -9.78
CA ASP A 55 6.25 -6.50 -9.75
C ASP A 55 6.10 -5.19 -8.96
N ASP A 56 4.93 -4.56 -9.01
CA ASP A 56 4.64 -3.34 -8.23
C ASP A 56 4.75 -3.61 -6.72
N ALA A 57 4.22 -4.74 -6.26
CA ALA A 57 4.32 -5.13 -4.84
C ALA A 57 5.78 -5.41 -4.44
N VAL A 58 6.57 -6.05 -5.31
CA VAL A 58 8.00 -6.30 -5.06
C VAL A 58 8.77 -4.98 -4.95
N TYR A 59 8.53 -4.04 -5.86
CA TYR A 59 9.15 -2.72 -5.82
C TYR A 59 8.78 -1.94 -4.55
N LEU A 60 7.48 -1.92 -4.20
CA LEU A 60 6.98 -1.23 -3.02
C LEU A 60 7.58 -1.78 -1.72
N ARG A 61 7.71 -3.11 -1.59
CA ARG A 61 8.40 -3.73 -0.43
C ARG A 61 9.83 -3.26 -0.30
N LYS A 62 10.62 -3.36 -1.38
CA LYS A 62 12.02 -2.93 -1.37
C LYS A 62 12.15 -1.46 -1.00
N TYR A 63 11.30 -0.60 -1.59
CA TYR A 63 11.30 0.82 -1.30
C TYR A 63 10.99 1.08 0.18
N PHE A 64 9.85 0.58 0.69
CA PHE A 64 9.42 0.86 2.06
C PHE A 64 10.31 0.21 3.10
N GLN A 65 10.91 -0.96 2.86
CA GLN A 65 11.95 -1.53 3.72
C GLN A 65 13.22 -0.67 3.75
N THR A 66 13.56 -0.02 2.63
CA THR A 66 14.74 0.86 2.52
C THR A 66 14.50 2.22 3.19
N VAL A 67 13.29 2.78 3.08
CA VAL A 67 12.95 4.08 3.68
C VAL A 67 12.29 3.99 5.05
N ALA A 68 12.00 2.78 5.55
CA ALA A 68 11.44 2.49 6.86
C ALA A 68 12.13 3.26 7.98
N GLU A 69 13.46 3.20 7.97
CA GLU A 69 14.33 3.84 8.96
C GLU A 69 14.21 5.37 8.92
N LEU A 70 13.82 5.93 7.78
CA LEU A 70 13.66 7.37 7.56
C LEU A 70 12.23 7.87 7.84
N CYS A 71 11.24 6.96 7.90
CA CYS A 71 9.82 7.29 8.04
C CYS A 71 9.21 6.94 9.41
N GLY A 72 10.03 6.56 10.39
CA GLY A 72 9.58 6.23 11.75
C GLY A 72 9.22 4.76 11.99
N GLY A 73 9.62 3.87 11.07
CA GLY A 73 9.43 2.41 11.18
C GLY A 73 8.35 1.85 10.26
N VAL A 74 8.50 0.58 9.87
CA VAL A 74 7.41 -0.25 9.33
C VAL A 74 7.04 -1.24 10.43
N GLU A 75 5.78 -1.28 10.83
CA GLU A 75 5.22 -2.40 11.62
C GLU A 75 4.52 -3.40 10.69
#